data_AF-A0A1Q7LRX2-F1
#
_entry.id   AF-A0A1Q7LRX2-F1
#
_cell.length_a   1.000
_cell.length_b   1.000
_cell.length_c   1.000
_cell.angle_alpha   90.00
_cell.angle_beta   90.00
_cell.angle_gamma   90.00
#
_symmetry.space_group_name_H-M   'P 1'
#
loop_
_entity.id
_entity.type
_entity.pdbx_description
1 polymer ?
#
loop_
_entity_poly.entity_id
_entity_poly.type
_entity_poly.pdbx_seq_one_letter_code
_entity_poly.pdbx_strand_id
1 'polypeptide(L)'
;MKDWITNVITRELKALRREIESYPSDEGLWEVLPGIANPGGNLALHLAGNLQYFVGHVLGKNGYVRNRDAEFGSRDVPRVELLREIDNAIAAVQTGMGKISEADLARPYPEPVGGVSSTTGAFLA
;
A
#
# COMPACT_ATOMS: atom_id res chain seq x y z
N MET A 1 14.61 -0.47 -14.41
CA MET A 1 13.15 -0.29 -14.20
C MET A 1 12.79 -0.52 -12.74
N LYS A 2 13.34 -1.56 -12.08
CA LYS A 2 13.05 -1.91 -10.68
C LYS A 2 13.19 -0.74 -9.71
N ASP A 3 14.32 -0.04 -9.79
CA ASP A 3 14.60 1.08 -8.90
C ASP A 3 13.66 2.26 -9.15
N TRP A 4 13.26 2.48 -10.40
CA TRP A 4 12.29 3.52 -10.75
C TRP A 4 10.91 3.22 -10.14
N ILE A 5 10.40 2.00 -10.29
CA ILE A 5 9.13 1.55 -9.67
C ILE A 5 9.21 1.73 -8.14
N THR A 6 10.30 1.25 -7.53
CA THR A 6 10.52 1.35 -6.08
C THR A 6 10.50 2.81 -5.61
N ASN A 7 11.17 3.70 -6.34
CA ASN A 7 11.25 5.12 -6.01
C ASN A 7 9.91 5.84 -6.18
N VAL A 8 9.16 5.55 -7.24
CA VAL A 8 7.84 6.15 -7.47
C VAL A 8 6.86 5.73 -6.37
N ILE A 9 6.73 4.42 -6.10
CA ILE A 9 5.83 3.93 -5.05
C ILE A 9 6.20 4.52 -3.68
N THR A 10 7.50 4.53 -3.35
CA THR A 10 7.98 5.12 -2.08
C THR A 10 7.69 6.63 -2.00
N ARG A 11 7.84 7.36 -3.10
CA ARG A 11 7.50 8.79 -3.18
C ARG A 11 6.02 9.02 -2.94
N GLU A 12 5.15 8.24 -3.59
CA GLU A 12 3.70 8.35 -3.44
C GLU A 12 3.24 7.99 -2.01
N LEU A 13 3.82 6.95 -1.39
CA LEU A 13 3.53 6.64 0.01
C LEU A 13 3.95 7.77 0.97
N LYS A 14 5.10 8.40 0.72
CA LYS A 14 5.51 9.59 1.49
C LYS A 14 4.59 10.78 1.25
N ALA A 15 3.99 10.92 0.07
CA ALA A 15 2.99 11.94 -0.21
C ALA A 15 1.70 11.63 0.56
N LEU A 16 1.18 10.41 0.47
CA LEU A 16 0.04 9.94 1.25
C LEU A 16 0.24 10.20 2.75
N ARG A 17 1.43 9.91 3.28
CA ARG A 17 1.77 10.19 4.69
C ARG A 17 1.58 11.67 5.04
N ARG A 18 2.09 12.59 4.22
CA ARG A 18 1.92 14.04 4.41
C ARG A 18 0.46 14.47 4.31
N GLU A 19 -0.31 13.87 3.39
CA GLU A 19 -1.74 14.14 3.28
C GLU A 19 -2.49 13.69 4.53
N ILE A 20 -2.16 12.55 5.13
CA ILE A 20 -2.77 12.10 6.40
C ILE A 20 -2.37 13.01 7.56
N GLU A 21 -1.14 13.52 7.59
CA GLU A 21 -0.71 14.50 8.59
C GLU A 21 -1.42 15.85 8.47
N SER A 22 -1.85 16.23 7.26
CA SER A 22 -2.45 17.54 6.98
C SER A 22 -3.92 17.64 7.42
N TYR A 23 -4.56 16.52 7.78
CA TYR A 23 -5.92 16.54 8.29
C TYR A 23 -6.02 17.38 9.58
N PRO A 24 -7.01 18.29 9.69
CA PRO A 24 -7.13 19.21 10.81
C PRO A 24 -7.46 18.52 12.13
N SER A 25 -8.09 17.34 12.08
CA SER A 25 -8.41 16.53 13.24
C SER A 25 -8.48 15.05 12.86
N ASP A 26 -8.52 14.16 13.84
CA ASP A 26 -8.63 12.72 13.59
C ASP A 26 -10.04 12.35 13.09
N GLU A 27 -11.08 13.06 13.53
CA GLU A 27 -12.46 12.87 13.06
C GLU A 27 -12.57 13.16 11.56
N GLY A 28 -11.88 14.19 11.07
CA GLY A 28 -11.87 14.53 9.64
C GLY A 28 -11.36 13.39 8.75
N LEU A 29 -10.47 12.52 9.26
CA LEU A 29 -9.99 11.35 8.51
C LEU A 29 -11.10 10.33 8.23
N TRP A 30 -12.19 10.37 9.00
CA TRP A 30 -13.27 9.39 8.96
C TRP A 30 -14.57 9.93 8.37
N GLU A 31 -14.60 11.22 8.02
CA GLU A 31 -15.73 11.85 7.35
C GLU A 31 -15.86 11.40 5.89
N VAL A 32 -17.07 10.98 5.52
CA VAL A 32 -17.44 10.72 4.12
C VAL A 32 -18.04 11.99 3.54
N LEU A 33 -17.28 12.67 2.67
CA LEU A 33 -17.73 13.90 2.01
C LEU A 33 -18.69 13.61 0.84
N PRO A 34 -19.56 14.57 0.46
CA PRO A 34 -20.43 14.41 -0.70
C PRO A 34 -19.64 14.08 -1.97
N GLY A 35 -20.03 13.00 -2.65
CA GLY A 35 -19.40 12.55 -3.90
C GLY A 35 -18.26 11.52 -3.73
N ILE A 36 -17.89 11.14 -2.51
CA ILE A 36 -16.97 10.03 -2.25
C ILE A 36 -17.64 8.93 -1.42
N ALA A 37 -17.17 7.69 -1.57
CA ALA A 37 -17.72 6.52 -0.88
C ALA A 37 -16.89 6.08 0.34
N ASN A 38 -15.61 6.44 0.38
CA ASN A 38 -14.67 6.04 1.42
C ASN A 38 -14.00 7.29 1.98
N PRO A 39 -13.89 7.44 3.30
CA PRO A 39 -13.13 8.52 3.90
C PRO A 39 -11.62 8.28 3.77
N GLY A 40 -10.83 9.33 4.04
CA GLY A 40 -9.37 9.30 3.88
C GLY A 40 -8.69 8.18 4.67
N GLY A 41 -9.13 7.91 5.90
CA GLY A 41 -8.60 6.85 6.75
C GLY A 41 -8.73 5.46 6.14
N ASN A 42 -9.87 5.13 5.51
CA ASN A 42 -10.04 3.85 4.83
C ASN A 42 -9.15 3.72 3.60
N LEU A 43 -9.02 4.79 2.80
CA LEU A 43 -8.15 4.78 1.63
C LEU A 43 -6.67 4.62 2.03
N ALA A 44 -6.23 5.24 3.13
CA ALA A 44 -4.89 5.07 3.66
C ALA A 44 -4.62 3.64 4.12
N LEU A 45 -5.53 3.05 4.91
CA LEU A 45 -5.44 1.65 5.33
C LEU A 45 -5.39 0.71 4.12
N HIS A 46 -6.25 0.96 3.14
CA HIS A 46 -6.30 0.14 1.93
C HIS A 46 -4.99 0.17 1.16
N LEU A 47 -4.44 1.35 0.88
CA LEU A 47 -3.18 1.50 0.14
C LEU A 47 -2.00 0.89 0.89
N ALA A 48 -1.93 1.10 2.22
CA ALA A 48 -0.88 0.53 3.05
C ALA A 48 -0.98 -1.00 3.09
N GLY A 49 -2.15 -1.57 3.38
CA GLY A 49 -2.37 -3.01 3.43
C GLY A 49 -2.16 -3.70 2.08
N ASN A 50 -2.54 -3.04 0.98
CA ASN A 50 -2.29 -3.51 -0.38
C ASN A 50 -0.79 -3.71 -0.65
N LEU A 51 0.03 -2.68 -0.39
CA LEU A 51 1.47 -2.73 -0.67
C LEU A 51 2.24 -3.64 0.31
N GLN A 52 1.83 -3.66 1.59
CA GLN A 52 2.38 -4.61 2.55
C GLN A 52 2.12 -6.07 2.13
N TYR A 53 0.96 -6.36 1.54
CA TYR A 53 0.68 -7.69 1.00
C TYR A 53 1.43 -7.95 -0.30
N PHE A 54 1.12 -7.23 -1.38
CA PHE A 54 1.62 -7.59 -2.71
C PHE A 54 3.13 -7.40 -2.87
N VAL A 55 3.73 -6.41 -2.21
CA VAL A 55 5.18 -6.20 -2.29
C VAL A 55 5.89 -6.83 -1.09
N GLY A 56 5.40 -6.59 0.12
CA GLY A 56 6.01 -7.13 1.34
C GLY A 56 5.84 -8.63 1.52
N HIS A 57 4.62 -9.15 1.44
CA HIS A 57 4.34 -10.57 1.63
C HIS A 57 4.68 -11.39 0.38
N VAL A 58 4.08 -11.07 -0.77
CA VAL A 58 4.17 -11.92 -1.95
C VAL A 58 5.58 -11.93 -2.54
N LEU A 59 6.18 -10.76 -2.78
CA LEU A 59 7.56 -10.66 -3.28
C LEU A 59 8.59 -10.74 -2.15
N GLY A 60 8.35 -9.99 -1.08
CA GLY A 60 9.28 -9.85 0.03
C GLY A 60 9.27 -10.99 1.04
N LYS A 61 8.29 -11.90 1.02
CA LYS A 61 8.18 -13.03 1.96
C LYS A 61 8.33 -12.60 3.43
N ASN A 62 7.78 -11.44 3.80
CA ASN A 62 7.89 -10.88 5.16
C ASN A 62 6.84 -11.43 6.15
N GLY A 63 5.88 -12.23 5.67
CA GLY A 63 4.85 -12.84 6.51
C GLY A 63 3.66 -11.93 6.84
N TYR A 64 3.54 -10.74 6.24
CA TYR A 64 2.39 -9.86 6.46
C TYR A 64 1.07 -10.57 6.11
N VAL A 65 0.07 -10.49 7.00
CA VAL A 65 -1.26 -11.06 6.80
C VAL A 65 -2.24 -9.91 6.61
N ARG A 66 -2.81 -9.80 5.41
CA ARG A 66 -3.69 -8.70 5.04
C ARG A 66 -5.08 -8.87 5.66
N ASN A 67 -5.56 -7.85 6.34
CA ASN A 67 -6.95 -7.77 6.82
C ASN A 67 -7.77 -6.82 5.93
N ARG A 68 -8.22 -7.32 4.78
CA ARG A 68 -8.93 -6.51 3.79
C ARG A 68 -10.26 -5.97 4.31
N ASP A 69 -10.98 -6.74 5.12
CA ASP A 69 -12.26 -6.30 5.68
C ASP A 69 -12.05 -5.10 6.61
N ALA A 70 -10.97 -5.10 7.41
CA ALA A 70 -10.64 -3.98 8.25
C ALA A 70 -10.24 -2.71 7.46
N GLU A 71 -9.67 -2.82 6.26
CA GLU A 71 -9.28 -1.66 5.44
C GLU A 71 -10.50 -0.76 5.11
N PHE A 72 -11.68 -1.34 4.96
CA PHE A 72 -12.93 -0.63 4.63
C PHE A 72 -13.94 -0.60 5.79
N GLY A 73 -13.82 -1.52 6.75
CA GLY A 73 -14.71 -1.63 7.89
C GLY A 73 -14.27 -0.83 9.12
N SER A 74 -12.97 -0.55 9.26
CA SER A 74 -12.45 0.21 10.42
C SER A 74 -12.91 1.66 10.36
N ARG A 75 -13.15 2.21 11.55
CA ARG A 75 -13.49 3.61 11.82
C ARG A 75 -12.66 4.07 13.01
N ASP A 76 -12.46 5.38 13.11
CA ASP A 76 -11.83 6.03 14.27
C ASP A 76 -10.45 5.46 14.65
N VAL A 77 -9.70 4.92 13.67
CA VAL A 77 -8.31 4.50 13.89
C VAL A 77 -7.48 5.77 14.11
N PRO A 78 -6.68 5.85 15.19
CA PRO A 78 -5.88 7.04 15.46
C PRO A 78 -4.93 7.36 14.31
N ARG A 79 -4.73 8.65 14.03
CA ARG A 79 -3.81 9.09 12.95
C ARG A 79 -2.43 8.47 13.07
N VAL A 80 -1.90 8.36 14.29
CA VAL A 80 -0.59 7.75 14.55
C VAL A 80 -0.50 6.31 14.02
N GLU A 81 -1.59 5.55 14.09
CA GLU A 81 -1.63 4.18 13.59
C GLU A 81 -1.73 4.13 12.06
N LEU A 82 -2.46 5.05 11.44
CA LEU A 82 -2.48 5.19 9.98
C LEU A 82 -1.07 5.50 9.44
N LEU A 83 -0.37 6.44 10.09
CA LEU A 83 1.01 6.80 9.73
C LEU A 83 1.95 5.61 9.91
N ARG A 84 1.80 4.83 10.99
CA ARG A 84 2.57 3.60 11.22
C ARG A 84 2.34 2.57 10.11
N GLU A 85 1.10 2.36 9.67
CA GLU A 85 0.81 1.43 8.58
C GLU A 85 1.40 1.92 7.24
N ILE A 86 1.39 3.22 6.97
CA ILE A 86 2.04 3.79 5.78
C ILE A 86 3.56 3.60 5.86
N ASP A 87 4.18 3.83 7.03
CA ASP A 87 5.61 3.63 7.24
C ASP A 87 6.00 2.14 7.09
N ASN A 88 5.16 1.22 7.56
CA ASN A 88 5.31 -0.22 7.31
C ASN A 88 5.22 -0.55 5.82
N ALA A 89 4.29 0.07 5.09
CA ALA A 89 4.17 -0.12 3.64
C ALA A 89 5.41 0.38 2.90
N ILE A 90 6.00 1.51 3.30
CA ILE A 90 7.27 2.01 2.74
C ILE A 90 8.37 0.98 2.96
N ALA A 91 8.52 0.47 4.19
CA ALA A 91 9.52 -0.55 4.51
C ALA A 91 9.28 -1.86 3.73
N ALA A 92 8.02 -2.28 3.59
CA ALA A 92 7.63 -3.45 2.82
C ALA A 92 7.99 -3.32 1.34
N VAL A 93 7.79 -2.15 0.74
CA VAL A 93 8.18 -1.88 -0.65
C VAL A 93 9.70 -1.94 -0.82
N GLN A 94 10.45 -1.26 0.05
CA GLN A 94 11.91 -1.24 -0.02
C GLN A 94 12.52 -2.64 0.16
N THR A 95 12.06 -3.38 1.18
CA THR A 95 12.56 -4.72 1.47
C THR A 95 12.10 -5.74 0.43
N GLY A 96 10.85 -5.68 -0.03
CA GLY A 96 10.30 -6.58 -1.04
C GLY A 96 10.98 -6.41 -2.40
N MET A 97 11.14 -5.17 -2.86
CA MET A 97 11.86 -4.87 -4.11
C MET A 97 13.36 -5.16 -4.01
N GLY A 98 13.93 -5.13 -2.80
CA GLY A 98 15.29 -5.57 -2.51
C GLY A 98 15.52 -7.07 -2.71
N LYS A 99 14.47 -7.91 -2.60
CA LYS A 99 14.56 -9.37 -2.75
C LYS A 99 14.41 -9.88 -4.18
N ILE A 100 14.02 -9.02 -5.13
CA ILE A 100 13.90 -9.39 -6.54
C ILE A 100 14.98 -8.69 -7.39
N SER A 101 15.38 -9.36 -8.47
CA SER A 101 16.29 -8.81 -9.47
C SER A 101 15.52 -8.03 -10.55
N GLU A 102 16.24 -7.27 -11.39
CA GLU A 102 15.64 -6.62 -12.57
C GLU A 102 15.04 -7.67 -13.53
N ALA A 103 15.65 -8.84 -13.66
CA ALA A 103 15.16 -9.92 -14.52
C ALA A 103 13.85 -10.53 -14.03
N ASP A 104 13.58 -10.52 -12.72
CA ASP A 104 12.34 -11.04 -12.17
C ASP A 104 11.12 -10.20 -12.59
N LEU A 105 11.30 -8.95 -13.02
CA LEU A 105 10.22 -8.12 -13.55
C LEU A 105 9.57 -8.72 -14.81
N ALA A 106 10.32 -9.50 -15.60
CA ALA A 106 9.81 -10.15 -16.80
C ALA A 106 9.07 -11.47 -16.50
N ARG A 107 9.19 -11.99 -15.26
CA ARG A 107 8.55 -13.25 -14.86
C ARG A 107 7.10 -12.99 -14.46
N PRO A 108 6.20 -13.98 -14.59
CA PRO A 108 4.83 -13.88 -14.08
C PRO A 108 4.83 -13.44 -12.61
N TYR A 109 3.93 -12.54 -12.25
CA TYR A 109 3.70 -12.22 -10.85
C TYR A 109 3.22 -13.49 -10.10
N PRO A 110 3.66 -13.75 -8.86
CA PRO A 110 3.47 -15.07 -8.23
C PRO A 110 2.02 -15.48 -7.99
N GLU A 111 1.08 -14.53 -7.93
CA GLU A 111 -0.33 -14.77 -7.66
C GLU A 111 -1.20 -14.11 -8.74
N PRO A 112 -2.31 -14.73 -9.19
CA PRO A 112 -3.23 -14.06 -10.10
C PRO A 112 -3.96 -12.92 -9.37
N VAL A 113 -4.00 -11.75 -9.99
CA VAL A 113 -4.68 -10.57 -9.41
C VAL A 113 -5.89 -10.23 -10.27
N GLY A 114 -7.07 -10.21 -9.66
CA GLY A 114 -8.33 -9.96 -10.40
C GLY A 114 -8.66 -11.02 -11.46
N GLY A 115 -8.13 -12.24 -11.31
CA GLY A 115 -8.32 -13.33 -12.29
C GLY A 115 -7.42 -13.24 -13.53
N VAL A 116 -6.51 -12.26 -13.58
CA VAL A 116 -5.57 -12.06 -14.69
C VAL A 116 -4.14 -12.33 -14.23
N SER A 117 -3.36 -12.95 -15.11
CA SER A 117 -1.91 -13.11 -14.92
C SER A 117 -1.17 -12.07 -15.75
N SER A 118 -0.22 -11.37 -15.13
CA SER A 118 0.67 -10.40 -15.78
C SER A 118 2.11 -10.66 -15.33
N THR A 119 3.08 -10.04 -16.00
CA THR A 119 4.46 -10.03 -15.50
C THR A 119 4.55 -9.18 -14.23
N THR A 120 5.52 -9.48 -13.37
CA THR A 120 5.76 -8.73 -12.13
C THR A 120 5.94 -7.24 -12.41
N GLY A 121 6.68 -6.88 -13.46
CA GLY A 121 6.86 -5.49 -13.86
C GLY A 121 5.57 -4.82 -14.31
N ALA A 122 4.75 -5.49 -15.12
CA ALA A 122 3.48 -4.94 -15.60
C ALA A 122 2.43 -4.80 -14.49
N PHE A 123 2.48 -5.66 -13.47
CA PHE A 123 1.59 -5.54 -12.31
C PHE A 123 1.95 -4.35 -11.41
N LEU A 124 3.25 -4.03 -11.28
CA LEU A 124 3.74 -2.99 -10.39
C LEU A 124 3.84 -1.60 -11.02
N ALA A 125 3.71 -1.49 -12.35
CA ALA A 125 3.94 -0.26 -13.12
C ALA A 125 2.65 0.47 -13.52
#